data_AF-A0A2N2MP59-F1
#
_entry.id   AF-A0A2N2MP59-F1
#
_cell.length_a   1.000
_cell.length_b   1.000
_cell.length_c   1.000
_cell.angle_alpha   90.00
_cell.angle_beta   90.00
_cell.angle_gamma   90.00
#
_symmetry.space_group_name_H-M   'P 1'
#
loop_
_entity.id
_entity.type
_entity.pdbx_description
1 polymer ?
#
loop_
_entity_poly.entity_id
_entity_poly.type
_entity_poly.pdbx_seq_one_letter_code
_entity_poly.pdbx_strand_id
1 'polypeptide(L)'
;MTEKKTTKGTIKVQSFGPYLVEGDIPLVHKTQIVSEYGEPLNWKTDEVLKTEGPYELCRCGHSHDKPFCDSTHCECDFDGIEKAPIDNFVDRQRVKDGGTGIVVKSDFTLCMDSGFCGNRLTNIKKMIADTAEPKVRAEIMAMIDRCPSGTYSYAMD
;
A
#
# COMPACT_ATOMS: atom_id res chain seq x y z
N MET A 1 -29.53 0.47 8.10
CA MET A 1 -29.32 1.22 6.85
C MET A 1 -27.95 1.85 6.96
N THR A 2 -26.95 1.28 6.28
CA THR A 2 -25.55 1.72 6.39
C THR A 2 -25.41 2.98 5.57
N GLU A 3 -25.20 4.13 6.21
CA GLU A 3 -24.93 5.39 5.52
C GLU A 3 -23.72 5.19 4.60
N LYS A 4 -23.91 5.36 3.29
CA LYS A 4 -22.82 5.35 2.31
C LYS A 4 -21.91 6.53 2.66
N LYS A 5 -20.73 6.21 3.19
CA LYS A 5 -19.64 7.16 3.41
C LYS A 5 -19.43 7.95 2.12
N THR A 6 -19.71 9.25 2.12
CA THR A 6 -19.50 10.13 0.97
C THR A 6 -18.00 10.15 0.67
N THR A 7 -17.58 9.46 -0.39
CA THR A 7 -16.16 9.35 -0.76
C THR A 7 -15.69 10.68 -1.34
N LYS A 8 -14.56 11.19 -0.84
CA LYS A 8 -13.92 12.47 -1.27
C LYS A 8 -13.41 12.46 -2.73
N GLY A 9 -13.55 11.35 -3.44
CA GLY A 9 -13.15 11.18 -4.84
C GLY A 9 -13.23 9.72 -5.29
N THR A 10 -12.89 9.45 -6.54
CA THR A 10 -12.85 8.11 -7.15
C THR A 10 -11.61 7.90 -7.99
N ILE A 11 -11.12 6.67 -8.07
CA ILE A 11 -10.07 6.25 -9.00
C ILE A 11 -10.69 5.24 -9.95
N LYS A 12 -10.62 5.51 -11.27
CA LYS A 12 -11.12 4.63 -12.33
C LYS A 12 -9.95 4.14 -13.16
N VAL A 13 -9.90 2.84 -13.43
CA VAL A 13 -8.97 2.28 -14.43
C VAL A 13 -9.59 2.50 -15.80
N GLN A 14 -8.99 3.35 -16.63
CA GLN A 14 -9.46 3.52 -17.99
C GLN A 14 -9.02 2.31 -18.83
N SER A 15 -9.96 1.74 -19.60
CA SER A 15 -9.67 0.62 -20.51
C SER A 15 -8.52 0.98 -21.45
N PHE A 16 -7.46 0.17 -21.43
CA PHE A 16 -6.20 0.40 -22.15
C PHE A 16 -5.53 1.78 -21.91
N GLY A 17 -5.90 2.49 -20.84
CA GLY A 17 -5.46 3.85 -20.56
C GLY A 17 -4.97 4.06 -19.12
N PRO A 18 -4.89 5.32 -18.66
CA PRO A 18 -4.36 5.69 -17.34
C PRO A 18 -5.31 5.32 -16.17
N TYR A 19 -4.88 5.62 -14.95
CA TYR A 19 -5.78 5.76 -13.82
C TYR A 19 -6.35 7.18 -13.82
N LEU A 20 -7.66 7.33 -13.96
CA LEU A 20 -8.36 8.60 -13.84
C LEU A 20 -8.75 8.83 -12.38
N VAL A 21 -8.19 9.88 -11.79
CA VAL A 21 -8.48 10.30 -10.42
C VAL A 21 -9.42 11.49 -10.46
N GLU A 22 -10.57 11.38 -9.81
CA GLU A 22 -11.60 12.44 -9.74
C GLU A 22 -11.88 12.83 -8.29
N GLY A 23 -12.17 14.11 -8.05
CA GLY A 23 -12.40 14.68 -6.72
C GLY A 23 -11.13 15.25 -6.08
N ASP A 24 -11.28 15.77 -4.86
CA ASP A 24 -10.20 16.47 -4.14
C ASP A 24 -9.25 15.47 -3.44
N ILE A 25 -8.60 14.61 -4.23
CA ILE A 25 -7.62 13.63 -3.74
C ILE A 25 -6.21 14.22 -3.91
N PRO A 26 -5.48 14.53 -2.83
CA PRO A 26 -4.12 15.05 -2.94
C PRO A 26 -3.14 13.96 -3.39
N LEU A 27 -2.28 14.30 -4.34
CA LEU A 27 -1.13 13.50 -4.72
C LEU A 27 0.13 14.03 -4.02
N VAL A 28 0.91 13.17 -3.39
CA VAL A 28 2.08 13.57 -2.60
C VAL A 28 3.31 12.73 -2.93
N HIS A 29 4.48 13.34 -2.87
CA HIS A 29 5.75 12.62 -2.88
C HIS A 29 6.13 12.22 -1.45
N LYS A 30 6.51 10.95 -1.25
CA LYS A 30 6.97 10.44 0.03
C LYS A 30 8.29 9.69 -0.11
N THR A 31 9.20 9.93 0.82
CA THR A 31 10.47 9.21 0.95
C THR A 31 10.50 8.43 2.26
N GLN A 32 11.19 7.29 2.26
CA GLN A 32 11.40 6.52 3.47
C GLN A 32 12.42 7.25 4.36
N ILE A 33 12.05 7.47 5.61
CA ILE A 33 13.00 7.75 6.67
C ILE A 33 13.57 6.41 7.09
N VAL A 34 14.88 6.26 6.97
CA VAL A 34 15.59 5.02 7.28
C VAL A 34 16.51 5.17 8.49
N SER A 35 16.84 4.05 9.12
CA SER A 35 17.91 3.95 10.11
C SER A 35 19.30 4.17 9.49
N GLU A 36 20.34 4.17 10.32
CA GLU A 36 21.74 4.14 9.87
C GLU A 36 22.12 2.89 9.06
N TYR A 37 21.33 1.80 9.16
CA TYR A 37 21.53 0.57 8.39
C TYR A 37 20.56 0.43 7.20
N GLY A 38 19.75 1.46 6.94
CA GLY A 38 18.84 1.50 5.79
C GLY A 38 17.47 0.87 6.01
N GLU A 39 17.13 0.46 7.22
CA GLU A 39 15.80 -0.11 7.50
C GLU A 39 14.76 1.01 7.60
N PRO A 40 13.58 0.85 6.99
CA PRO A 40 12.55 1.88 6.95
C PRO A 40 11.89 2.05 8.33
N LEU A 41 11.90 3.27 8.85
CA LEU A 41 11.35 3.64 10.16
C LEU A 41 10.02 4.37 10.04
N ASN A 42 9.90 5.27 9.06
CA ASN A 42 8.67 6.01 8.79
C ASN A 42 8.65 6.60 7.37
N TRP A 43 7.55 7.25 7.01
CA TRP A 43 7.44 8.07 5.80
C TRP A 43 7.65 9.54 6.11
N LYS A 44 8.43 10.23 5.28
CA LYS A 44 8.44 11.69 5.17
C LYS A 44 7.58 12.09 3.99
N THR A 45 6.66 13.05 4.19
CA THR A 45 5.98 13.70 3.08
C THR A 45 6.85 14.86 2.63
N ASP A 46 7.33 14.82 1.39
CA ASP A 46 8.24 15.83 0.86
C ASP A 46 7.46 17.03 0.29
N GLU A 47 6.47 16.74 -0.56
CA GLU A 47 5.66 17.77 -1.21
C GLU A 47 4.28 17.24 -1.61
N VAL A 48 3.37 18.19 -1.84
CA VAL A 48 2.08 17.94 -2.49
C VAL A 48 2.25 18.32 -3.97
N LEU A 49 2.04 17.36 -4.87
CA LEU A 49 2.11 17.61 -6.29
C LEU A 49 0.88 18.42 -6.72
N LYS A 50 1.11 19.54 -7.40
CA LYS A 50 0.03 20.40 -7.88
C LYS A 50 -0.78 19.62 -8.93
N THR A 51 -2.06 19.42 -8.64
CA THR A 51 -3.03 18.79 -9.55
C THR A 51 -4.18 19.76 -9.74
N GLU A 52 -4.63 19.95 -10.98
CA GLU A 52 -5.75 20.82 -11.32
C GLU A 52 -6.94 19.93 -11.70
N GLY A 53 -7.92 19.80 -10.80
CA GLY A 53 -9.11 18.98 -11.03
C GLY A 53 -8.80 17.48 -11.16
N PRO A 54 -9.63 16.71 -11.89
CA PRO A 54 -9.30 15.31 -12.14
C PRO A 54 -7.96 15.20 -12.88
N TYR A 55 -7.14 14.24 -12.49
CA TYR A 55 -5.82 14.03 -13.07
C TYR A 55 -5.62 12.56 -13.44
N GLU A 56 -4.71 12.32 -14.38
CA GLU A 56 -4.45 10.99 -14.93
C GLU A 56 -3.07 10.50 -14.51
N LEU A 57 -3.00 9.31 -13.91
CA LEU A 57 -1.74 8.67 -13.55
C LEU A 57 -1.33 7.63 -14.59
N CYS A 58 -0.06 7.62 -14.94
CA CYS A 58 0.52 6.67 -15.87
C CYS A 58 0.36 5.23 -15.36
N ARG A 59 -0.20 4.37 -16.20
CA ARG A 59 -0.32 2.93 -15.96
C ARG A 59 0.58 2.08 -16.87
N CYS A 60 0.97 2.61 -18.03
CA CYS A 60 1.79 1.88 -19.00
C CYS A 60 3.28 1.83 -18.63
N GLY A 61 3.76 2.68 -17.71
CA GLY A 61 5.17 2.75 -17.32
C GLY A 61 6.06 3.53 -18.31
N HIS A 62 5.54 3.99 -19.44
CA HIS A 62 6.34 4.63 -20.50
C HIS A 62 6.23 6.16 -20.56
N SER A 63 5.33 6.79 -19.79
CA SER A 63 5.19 8.25 -19.80
C SER A 63 6.50 8.99 -19.50
N HIS A 64 6.72 10.12 -20.16
CA HIS A 64 7.86 11.01 -19.94
C HIS A 64 7.59 12.02 -18.80
N ASP A 65 6.35 12.17 -18.38
CA ASP A 65 5.90 13.08 -17.31
C ASP A 65 5.41 12.32 -16.07
N LYS A 66 6.14 11.27 -15.67
CA LYS A 66 5.75 10.45 -14.51
C LYS A 66 5.66 11.33 -13.25
N PRO A 67 4.65 11.11 -12.39
CA PRO A 67 3.71 9.98 -12.40
C PRO A 67 2.47 10.16 -13.29
N PHE A 68 2.35 11.28 -14.00
CA PHE A 68 1.18 11.61 -14.81
C PHE A 68 1.18 10.88 -16.15
N CYS A 69 0.00 10.80 -16.77
CA CYS A 69 -0.17 10.29 -18.12
C CYS A 69 0.12 11.41 -19.13
N ASP A 70 0.93 11.10 -20.15
CA ASP A 70 1.22 11.98 -21.30
C ASP A 70 0.73 11.36 -22.62
N SER A 71 -0.21 10.43 -22.55
CA SER A 71 -0.72 9.65 -23.69
C SER A 71 0.27 8.70 -24.38
N THR A 72 1.49 8.50 -23.87
CA THR A 72 2.46 7.52 -24.44
C THR A 72 1.87 6.10 -24.57
N HIS A 73 0.87 5.75 -23.75
CA HIS A 73 0.17 4.47 -23.82
C HIS A 73 -0.56 4.22 -25.16
N CYS A 74 -0.86 5.26 -25.94
CA CYS A 74 -1.45 5.14 -27.27
C CYS A 74 -0.43 4.76 -28.35
N GLU A 75 0.85 5.02 -28.09
CA GLU A 75 1.94 4.86 -29.05
C GLU A 75 2.86 3.68 -28.71
N CYS A 76 2.85 3.21 -27.48
CA CYS A 76 3.55 1.99 -27.07
C CYS A 76 2.62 0.76 -27.10
N ASP A 77 3.21 -0.45 -27.14
CA ASP A 77 2.49 -1.72 -27.11
C ASP A 77 1.93 -2.04 -25.70
N PHE A 78 1.18 -1.10 -25.12
CA PHE A 78 0.61 -1.26 -23.79
C PHE A 78 -0.56 -2.26 -23.78
N ASP A 79 -0.31 -3.45 -23.26
CA ASP A 79 -1.38 -4.39 -22.87
C ASP A 79 -2.04 -3.94 -21.57
N GLY A 80 -3.07 -3.10 -21.70
CA GLY A 80 -3.81 -2.55 -20.57
C GLY A 80 -4.89 -3.46 -19.98
N ILE A 81 -4.95 -4.75 -20.34
CA ILE A 81 -5.91 -5.72 -19.77
C ILE A 81 -5.66 -5.87 -18.26
N GLU A 82 -6.71 -5.74 -17.46
CA GLU A 82 -6.67 -5.96 -16.02
C GLU A 82 -6.52 -7.46 -15.72
N LYS A 83 -5.33 -7.86 -15.25
CA LYS A 83 -5.00 -9.25 -14.90
C LYS A 83 -4.93 -9.50 -13.39
N ALA A 84 -5.10 -8.44 -12.59
CA ALA A 84 -5.05 -8.54 -11.14
C ALA A 84 -6.17 -9.48 -10.63
N PRO A 85 -5.87 -10.40 -9.70
CA PRO A 85 -6.91 -11.20 -9.06
C PRO A 85 -7.95 -10.32 -8.35
N ILE A 86 -9.23 -10.69 -8.46
CA ILE A 86 -10.37 -9.98 -7.86
C ILE A 86 -10.99 -10.75 -6.68
N ASP A 87 -10.37 -11.86 -6.28
CA ASP A 87 -10.72 -12.61 -5.07
C ASP A 87 -10.48 -11.76 -3.82
N ASN A 88 -11.25 -12.03 -2.76
CA ASN A 88 -11.19 -11.21 -1.57
C ASN A 88 -9.91 -11.53 -0.78
N PHE A 89 -9.37 -10.52 -0.09
CA PHE A 89 -8.25 -10.70 0.84
C PHE A 89 -8.48 -11.87 1.82
N VAL A 90 -9.71 -12.06 2.28
CA VAL A 90 -10.09 -13.13 3.22
C VAL A 90 -9.79 -14.53 2.67
N ASP A 91 -9.89 -14.72 1.36
CA ASP A 91 -9.68 -16.00 0.68
C ASP A 91 -8.19 -16.30 0.48
N ARG A 92 -7.35 -15.26 0.48
CA ARG A 92 -5.91 -15.31 0.15
C ARG A 92 -5.00 -15.23 1.38
N GLN A 93 -5.50 -14.58 2.42
CA GLN A 93 -4.75 -14.29 3.63
C GLN A 93 -4.27 -15.58 4.31
N ARG A 94 -3.07 -15.51 4.87
CA ARG A 94 -2.52 -16.54 5.75
C ARG A 94 -2.50 -16.00 7.18
N VAL A 95 -3.30 -16.59 8.04
CA VAL A 95 -3.27 -16.33 9.49
C VAL A 95 -1.92 -16.80 10.04
N LYS A 96 -1.37 -16.04 10.99
CA LYS A 96 -0.14 -16.39 11.70
C LYS A 96 -0.49 -16.91 13.08
N ASP A 97 -0.10 -18.16 13.33
CA ASP A 97 -0.32 -18.83 14.61
C ASP A 97 0.63 -18.32 15.69
N GLY A 98 0.27 -18.54 16.95
CA GLY A 98 1.10 -18.24 18.12
C GLY A 98 0.97 -16.80 18.65
N GLY A 99 0.09 -15.98 18.06
CA GLY A 99 -0.26 -14.67 18.60
C GLY A 99 -1.10 -14.76 19.88
N THR A 100 -0.98 -13.77 20.76
CA THR A 100 -1.82 -13.59 21.95
C THR A 100 -2.35 -12.15 21.98
N GLY A 101 -3.67 -11.99 21.96
CA GLY A 101 -4.31 -10.66 21.97
C GLY A 101 -4.15 -9.88 20.65
N ILE A 102 -3.75 -10.56 19.57
CA ILE A 102 -3.66 -10.04 18.20
C ILE A 102 -3.58 -11.22 17.22
N VAL A 103 -4.44 -11.20 16.20
CA VAL A 103 -4.33 -12.08 15.04
C VAL A 103 -3.66 -11.31 13.91
N VAL A 104 -2.46 -11.75 13.55
CA VAL A 104 -1.71 -11.22 12.40
C VAL A 104 -2.03 -12.07 11.17
N LYS A 105 -2.28 -11.41 10.04
CA LYS A 105 -2.59 -12.05 8.76
C LYS A 105 -1.66 -11.49 7.68
N SER A 106 -1.39 -12.27 6.64
CA SER A 106 -0.54 -11.83 5.55
C SER A 106 -1.03 -12.28 4.17
N ASP A 107 -0.89 -11.41 3.17
CA ASP A 107 -1.02 -11.71 1.76
C ASP A 107 0.20 -11.17 1.00
N PHE A 108 1.14 -12.05 0.70
CA PHE A 108 2.42 -11.66 0.11
C PHE A 108 2.34 -11.25 -1.36
N THR A 109 1.22 -11.48 -2.05
CA THR A 109 1.13 -11.00 -3.43
C THR A 109 0.86 -9.50 -3.52
N LEU A 110 0.58 -8.85 -2.39
CA LEU A 110 0.45 -7.40 -2.32
C LEU A 110 1.80 -6.70 -2.08
N CYS A 111 2.87 -7.46 -1.77
CA CYS A 111 4.15 -6.90 -1.37
C CYS A 111 4.71 -5.94 -2.44
N MET A 112 5.07 -4.73 -2.00
CA MET A 112 5.80 -3.74 -2.81
C MET A 112 7.21 -3.50 -2.28
N ASP A 113 7.75 -4.48 -1.54
CA ASP A 113 9.12 -4.52 -1.02
C ASP A 113 9.57 -3.29 -0.21
N SER A 114 8.62 -2.62 0.46
CA SER A 114 8.92 -1.43 1.26
C SER A 114 9.71 -1.72 2.54
N GLY A 115 9.89 -2.97 2.96
CA GLY A 115 10.78 -3.34 4.09
C GLY A 115 10.24 -3.16 5.51
N PHE A 116 9.16 -2.40 5.75
CA PHE A 116 8.63 -2.09 7.10
C PHE A 116 8.30 -3.31 7.99
N CYS A 117 8.12 -4.49 7.41
CA CYS A 117 7.82 -5.71 8.15
C CYS A 117 9.04 -6.33 8.87
N GLY A 118 10.23 -5.74 8.76
CA GLY A 118 11.42 -6.20 9.45
C GLY A 118 12.52 -5.17 9.59
N ASN A 119 13.47 -5.47 10.46
CA ASN A 119 14.73 -4.77 10.62
C ASN A 119 15.87 -5.80 10.82
N ARG A 120 17.07 -5.33 11.10
CA ARG A 120 18.28 -6.14 11.28
C ARG A 120 18.18 -7.10 12.46
N LEU A 121 17.42 -6.74 13.49
CA LEU A 121 17.31 -7.53 14.72
C LEU A 121 16.15 -8.53 14.63
N THR A 122 15.02 -8.12 14.05
CA THR A 122 13.78 -8.90 14.09
C THR A 122 12.86 -8.62 12.92
N ASN A 123 11.75 -9.34 12.85
CA ASN A 123 10.66 -9.09 11.91
C ASN A 123 9.33 -9.57 12.51
N ILE A 124 8.21 -9.19 11.88
CA ILE A 124 6.87 -9.55 12.37
C ILE A 124 6.76 -11.06 12.64
N LYS A 125 7.26 -11.92 11.74
CA LYS A 125 7.18 -13.39 11.91
C LYS A 125 7.88 -13.87 13.19
N LYS A 126 9.03 -13.27 13.54
CA LYS A 126 9.78 -13.62 14.76
C LYS A 126 9.12 -13.09 16.03
N MET A 127 8.41 -11.97 15.94
CA MET A 127 7.81 -11.28 17.09
C MET A 127 6.45 -11.84 17.51
N ILE A 128 5.75 -12.57 16.64
CA ILE A 128 4.37 -13.02 16.89
C ILE A 128 4.22 -13.84 18.18
N ALA A 129 5.17 -14.72 18.49
CA ALA A 129 5.11 -15.55 19.70
C ALA A 129 5.17 -14.74 21.00
N ASP A 130 5.76 -13.54 20.96
CA ASP A 130 5.96 -12.67 22.13
C ASP A 130 4.83 -11.64 22.30
N THR A 131 3.76 -11.76 21.52
CA THR A 131 2.65 -10.79 21.51
C THR A 131 1.81 -10.80 22.78
N ALA A 132 2.06 -11.67 23.76
CA ALA A 132 1.54 -11.47 25.12
C ALA A 132 2.01 -10.12 25.72
N GLU A 133 3.21 -9.67 25.35
CA GLU A 133 3.77 -8.38 25.75
C GLU A 133 3.15 -7.21 24.95
N PRO A 134 2.50 -6.23 25.62
CA PRO A 134 1.83 -5.13 24.93
C PRO A 134 2.74 -4.30 24.02
N LYS A 135 4.01 -4.15 24.39
CA LYS A 135 5.00 -3.41 23.58
C LYS A 135 5.29 -4.12 22.25
N VAL A 136 5.34 -5.45 22.25
CA VAL A 136 5.54 -6.25 21.04
C VAL A 136 4.35 -6.11 20.10
N ARG A 137 3.12 -6.16 20.63
CA ARG A 137 1.91 -5.91 19.83
C ARG A 137 1.90 -4.52 19.21
N ALA A 138 2.19 -3.49 20.01
CA ALA A 138 2.23 -2.11 19.53
C ALA A 138 3.27 -1.93 18.42
N GLU A 139 4.45 -2.57 18.54
CA GLU A 139 5.46 -2.52 17.49
C GLU A 139 5.01 -3.23 16.21
N ILE A 140 4.43 -4.43 16.31
CA ILE A 140 3.88 -5.14 15.14
C ILE A 140 2.80 -4.29 14.46
N MET A 141 1.85 -3.72 15.21
CA MET A 141 0.80 -2.86 14.66
C MET A 141 1.42 -1.66 13.91
N ALA A 142 2.41 -1.00 14.51
CA ALA A 142 3.08 0.13 13.89
C ALA A 142 3.89 -0.27 12.63
N MET A 143 4.53 -1.44 12.61
CA MET A 143 5.19 -1.98 11.42
C MET A 143 4.18 -2.27 10.30
N ILE A 144 3.00 -2.79 10.65
CA ILE A 144 1.92 -3.07 9.69
C ILE A 144 1.34 -1.78 9.14
N ASP A 145 1.00 -0.81 9.99
CA ASP A 145 0.34 0.45 9.60
C ASP A 145 1.22 1.34 8.70
N ARG A 146 2.55 1.21 8.78
CA ARG A 146 3.49 1.94 7.90
C ARG A 146 3.62 1.30 6.52
N CYS A 147 3.26 0.03 6.37
CA CYS A 147 3.41 -0.69 5.11
C CYS A 147 2.34 -0.24 4.10
N PRO A 148 2.72 0.38 2.96
CA PRO A 148 1.76 0.89 1.99
C PRO A 148 0.99 -0.21 1.23
N SER A 149 1.49 -1.44 1.22
CA SER A 149 0.88 -2.54 0.46
C SER A 149 -0.31 -3.21 1.12
N GLY A 150 -0.42 -3.13 2.46
CA GLY A 150 -1.35 -4.00 3.20
C GLY A 150 -0.96 -5.49 3.16
N THR A 151 0.29 -5.84 2.84
CA THR A 151 0.78 -7.24 2.85
C THR A 151 0.55 -7.93 4.18
N TYR A 152 0.67 -7.20 5.28
CA TYR A 152 0.24 -7.65 6.59
C TYR A 152 -0.99 -6.87 7.02
N SER A 153 -1.85 -7.51 7.79
CA SER A 153 -2.97 -6.89 8.50
C SER A 153 -3.11 -7.52 9.88
N TYR A 154 -3.85 -6.86 10.78
CA TYR A 154 -4.12 -7.40 12.10
C TYR A 154 -5.58 -7.20 12.51
N ALA A 155 -6.02 -8.03 13.46
CA ALA A 155 -7.24 -7.85 14.22
C ALA A 155 -6.93 -8.09 15.71
N MET A 156 -7.72 -7.46 16.59
CA MET A 156 -7.64 -7.74 18.02
C MET A 156 -8.47 -8.98 18.35
N ASP A 157 -7.95 -9.83 19.24
CA ASP A 157 -8.60 -11.06 19.70
C ASP A 157 -9.46 -10.82 20.95
#